data_AF-A0AA38GIG4-F1
#
_entry.id   AF-A0AA38GIG4-F1
#
_cell.length_a   1.000
_cell.length_b   1.000
_cell.length_c   1.000
_cell.angle_alpha   90.00
_cell.angle_beta   90.00
_cell.angle_gamma   90.00
#
_symmetry.space_group_name_H-M   'P 1'
#
loop_
_entity.id
_entity.type
_entity.pdbx_description
1 polymer ?
#
loop_
_entity_poly.entity_id
_entity_poly.type
_entity_poly.pdbx_seq_one_letter_code
_entity_poly.pdbx_strand_id
1 'polypeptide(L)' 'RAHQANSHAKRGWEVFTDAVIRAISLKRSEVIFILWGNSAQEKIRIIDTNKHHILKAAHPSGLSAHKGFFQC' A
#
# COMPACT_ATOMS: atom_id res chain seq x y z
N ARG A 1 8.03 17.96 -3.27
CA ARG A 1 8.08 19.30 -3.91
C ARG A 1 6.70 19.68 -4.42
N ALA A 2 6.29 20.94 -4.22
CA ALA A 2 4.96 21.41 -4.57
C ALA A 2 4.60 21.09 -6.04
N HIS A 3 3.37 20.63 -6.26
CA HIS A 3 2.81 20.26 -7.58
C HIS A 3 3.57 19.18 -8.38
N GLN A 4 4.50 18.46 -7.75
CA GLN A 4 5.25 17.37 -8.38
C GLN A 4 4.94 16.06 -7.66
N ALA A 5 4.00 15.28 -8.21
CA ALA A 5 3.75 13.91 -7.78
C ALA A 5 5.06 13.10 -7.81
N ASN A 6 5.26 12.21 -6.84
CA ASN A 6 6.47 11.38 -6.71
C ASN A 6 7.80 12.15 -6.57
N SER A 7 7.79 13.45 -6.30
CA SER A 7 9.02 14.25 -6.23
C SER A 7 10.05 13.78 -5.19
N HIS A 8 9.62 13.05 -4.16
CA HIS A 8 10.51 12.46 -3.15
C HIS A 8 10.49 10.91 -3.18
N ALA A 9 9.98 10.30 -4.25
CA ALA A 9 10.07 8.86 -4.43
C ALA A 9 11.55 8.43 -4.57
N LYS A 10 11.86 7.22 -4.12
CA LYS A 10 13.19 6.59 -4.14
C LYS A 10 14.24 7.37 -3.34
N ARG A 11 13.81 8.11 -2.32
CA ARG A 11 14.70 8.88 -1.41
C ARG A 11 14.82 8.25 -0.01
N GLY A 12 14.42 6.99 0.14
CA GLY A 12 14.55 6.23 1.39
C GLY A 12 13.27 6.16 2.23
N TRP A 13 12.22 6.90 1.86
CA TRP A 13 10.91 6.78 2.50
C TRP A 13 10.36 5.36 2.42
N GLU A 14 10.62 4.67 1.31
CA GLU A 14 10.21 3.29 1.09
C GLU A 14 10.86 2.33 2.10
N VAL A 15 12.10 2.58 2.51
CA VAL A 15 12.80 1.74 3.51
C VAL A 15 12.10 1.87 4.85
N PHE A 16 11.78 3.10 5.24
CA PHE A 16 11.10 3.38 6.50
C PHE A 16 9.69 2.80 6.52
N THR A 17 8.88 3.04 5.48
CA THR A 17 7.50 2.54 5.44
C THR A 17 7.43 1.02 5.32
N ASP A 18 8.36 0.40 4.58
CA ASP A 18 8.46 -1.07 4.53
C ASP A 18 8.81 -1.65 5.89
N ALA A 19 9.69 -1.00 6.67
CA ALA A 19 10.01 -1.43 8.02
C ALA A 19 8.78 -1.35 8.95
N VAL A 20 7.96 -0.30 8.82
CA VAL A 20 6.70 -0.16 9.58
C VAL A 20 5.72 -1.27 9.22
N ILE A 21 5.51 -1.55 7.93
CA ILE A 21 4.61 -2.61 7.48
C ILE A 21 5.07 -3.98 8.02
N ARG A 22 6.37 -4.29 7.91
CA ARG A 22 6.95 -5.52 8.47
C ARG A 22 6.74 -5.60 9.98
N ALA A 23 6.93 -4.50 10.70
CA ALA A 23 6.75 -4.47 12.15
C ALA A 23 5.29 -4.74 12.55
N ILE A 24 4.31 -4.18 11.82
CA ILE A 24 2.88 -4.47 12.03
C ILE A 24 2.61 -5.95 11.73
N SER A 25 3.06 -6.44 10.58
CA SER A 25 2.82 -7.82 10.17
C SER A 25 3.42 -8.84 11.13
N LEU A 26 4.58 -8.53 11.71
CA LEU A 26 5.23 -9.40 12.68
C LEU A 26 4.53 -9.36 14.05
N LYS A 27 4.27 -8.17 14.56
CA LYS A 27 3.88 -7.95 15.97
C LYS A 27 2.38 -8.00 16.23
N ARG A 28 1.55 -7.98 15.18
CA ARG A 28 0.08 -7.99 15.29
C ARG A 28 -0.50 -9.23 14.60
N SER A 29 -1.81 -9.42 14.76
CA SER A 29 -2.64 -10.44 14.09
C SER A 29 -3.99 -9.79 13.75
N GLU A 30 -4.72 -10.35 12.78
CA GLU A 30 -6.06 -9.91 12.37
C GLU A 30 -6.16 -8.44 11.90
N VAL A 31 -5.03 -7.84 11.53
CA VAL A 31 -4.98 -6.52 10.88
C VAL A 31 -5.48 -6.62 9.44
N ILE A 32 -6.32 -5.66 9.04
CA ILE A 32 -6.76 -5.48 7.65
C ILE A 32 -5.83 -4.48 6.96
N PHE A 33 -5.17 -4.91 5.89
CA PHE A 33 -4.37 -4.05 5.03
C PHE A 33 -5.18 -3.68 3.78
N ILE A 34 -5.41 -2.39 3.58
CA ILE A 34 -6.07 -1.86 2.39
C ILE A 34 -5.01 -1.33 1.43
N LEU A 35 -4.90 -1.92 0.25
CA LEU A 35 -3.83 -1.67 -0.72
C LEU A 35 -4.40 -1.08 -2.02
N TRP A 36 -4.32 0.24 -2.13
CA TRP A 36 -4.82 0.98 -3.28
C TRP A 36 -3.72 1.32 -4.29
N GLY A 37 -3.88 0.80 -5.50
CA GLY A 37 -2.92 0.97 -6.60
C GLY A 37 -1.67 0.08 -6.49
N ASN A 38 -0.95 -0.03 -7.61
CA ASN A 38 0.11 -1.03 -7.78
C ASN A 38 1.24 -0.89 -6.75
N SER A 39 1.66 0.34 -6.44
CA SER A 39 2.74 0.59 -5.46
C SER A 39 2.40 0.05 -4.07
N ALA A 40 1.14 0.18 -3.63
CA ALA A 40 0.68 -0.39 -2.36
C ALA A 40 0.53 -1.92 -2.46
N GLN A 41 -0.02 -2.42 -3.56
CA GLN A 41 -0.21 -3.86 -3.78
C GLN A 41 1.12 -4.62 -3.85
N GLU A 42 2.21 -4.01 -4.32
CA GLU A 42 3.55 -4.61 -4.27
C GLU A 42 4.03 -4.92 -2.84
N LYS A 43 3.48 -4.24 -1.82
CA LYS A 43 3.84 -4.44 -0.41
C LYS A 43 3.22 -5.70 0.19
N ILE A 44 2.37 -6.42 -0.54
CA ILE A 44 1.85 -7.73 -0.11
C ILE A 44 3.00 -8.70 0.22
N ARG A 45 4.12 -8.62 -0.52
CA ARG A 45 5.29 -9.48 -0.32
C ARG A 45 5.94 -9.38 1.08
N ILE A 46 5.58 -8.35 1.85
CA ILE A 46 6.11 -8.10 3.20
C ILE A 46 5.03 -8.21 4.29
N ILE A 47 3.85 -8.72 3.94
CA ILE A 47 2.71 -8.95 4.84
C ILE A 47 2.44 -10.45 4.91
N ASP A 48 2.37 -11.01 6.11
CA ASP A 48 1.94 -12.39 6.35
C ASP A 48 0.42 -12.54 6.15
N THR A 49 0.02 -13.09 5.00
CA THR A 49 -1.40 -13.27 4.63
C THR A 49 -2.11 -14.35 5.42
N ASN A 50 -1.40 -15.20 6.16
CA ASN A 50 -2.04 -16.20 7.03
C ASN A 50 -2.51 -15.56 8.34
N LYS A 51 -1.93 -14.41 8.72
CA LYS A 51 -2.25 -13.67 9.95
C LYS A 51 -3.14 -12.45 9.71
N HIS A 52 -3.29 -12.01 8.46
CA HIS A 52 -3.82 -10.71 8.11
C HIS A 52 -4.71 -10.78 6.87
N HIS A 53 -5.73 -9.94 6.84
CA HIS A 53 -6.59 -9.81 5.68
C HIS A 53 -6.12 -8.68 4.76
N ILE A 54 -6.23 -8.88 3.45
CA ILE A 54 -5.81 -7.89 2.45
C ILE A 54 -6.97 -7.55 1.52
N LEU A 55 -7.30 -6.26 1.45
CA LEU A 55 -8.22 -5.69 0.47
C LEU A 55 -7.42 -4.93 -0.58
N LYS A 56 -7.74 -5.12 -1.86
CA LYS A 56 -7.03 -4.48 -2.97
C LYS A 56 -8.03 -3.79 -3.89
N ALA A 57 -7.69 -2.58 -4.33
CA ALA A 57 -8.42 -1.89 -5.39
C ALA A 57 -7.48 -0.96 -6.17
N ALA A 58 -7.98 -0.36 -7.25
CA ALA A 58 -7.24 0.70 -7.94
C ALA A 58 -7.02 1.92 -7.01
N HIS A 59 -6.08 2.81 -7.34
CA HIS A 59 -5.90 4.03 -6.55
C HIS A 59 -7.09 4.99 -6.77
N PRO A 60 -7.60 5.68 -5.72
CA PRO A 60 -8.76 6.56 -5.82
C PRO A 60 -8.54 7.85 -6.62
N SER A 61 -7.30 8.14 -7.05
CA SER A 61 -7.04 9.29 -7.92
C SER A 61 -7.82 9.20 -9.23
N GLY A 62 -8.25 10.35 -9.78
CA GLY A 62 -9.00 10.41 -11.04
C GLY A 62 -8.35 9.66 -12.23
N LEU A 63 -7.03 9.48 -12.23
CA LEU A 63 -6.29 8.70 -13.24
C LEU A 63 -6.63 7.20 -13.27
N SER A 64 -7.13 6.65 -12.15
CA SER A 64 -7.31 5.21 -11.94
C SER A 64 -8.61 4.83 -11.23
N ALA A 65 -9.37 5.77 -10.67
CA ALA A 65 -10.54 5.46 -9.87
C ALA A 65 -11.61 4.69 -10.65
N HIS A 66 -11.86 5.10 -11.90
CA HIS A 66 -12.79 4.42 -12.82
C HIS A 66 -12.28 3.07 -13.34
N LYS A 67 -11.00 2.74 -13.11
CA LYS A 67 -10.37 1.49 -13.56
C LYS A 67 -10.40 0.40 -12.49
N GLY A 68 -11.25 0.53 -11.46
CA GLY A 68 -11.45 -0.50 -10.44
C GLY A 68 -11.38 -0.05 -8.98
N PHE A 69 -11.55 1.24 -8.68
CA PHE A 69 -11.78 1.72 -7.30
C PHE A 69 -13.27 1.92 -7.00
N PHE A 70 -14.08 2.40 -7.94
CA PHE A 70 -15.53 2.57 -7.69
C PHE A 70 -16.35 1.29 -7.84
N GLN A 71 -15.72 0.19 -8.25
CA GLN A 71 -16.35 -1.11 -8.50
C GLN A 71 -15.83 -2.20 -7.54
N CYS A 72 -15.08 -1.81 -6.51
CA CYS A 72 -14.48 -2.73 -5.54
C CYS A 72 -15.31 -2.89 -4.27
#